data_AF-A0A848H1V3-F1
#
_entry.id   AF-A0A848H1V3-F1
#
_cell.length_a   1.000
_cell.length_b   1.000
_cell.length_c   1.000
_cell.angle_alpha   90.00
_cell.angle_beta   90.00
_cell.angle_gamma   90.00
#
_symmetry.space_group_name_H-M   'P 1'
#
loop_
_entity.id
_entity.type
_entity.pdbx_description
1 polymer ?
#
loop_
_entity_poly.entity_id
_entity_poly.type
_entity_poly.pdbx_seq_one_letter_code
_entity_poly.pdbx_strand_id
1 'polypeptide(L)'
;MNRTSSLFFAGLLSLGAIAAHAESPDPSGQFAAHVNSGISRAQVQAQLQQAQRSGDMLAAGDSGLTEAQVNPFAYPARTVVASKSREQVRAETLQAVRNGDVLLAGELGLTERQAFPQSFAPHNQAAPVRYLAGLQH
;
A
#
# COMPACT_ATOMS: atom_id res chain seq x y z
N MET A 1 -34.69 -11.89 -19.40
CA MET A 1 -35.11 -12.93 -18.44
C MET A 1 -34.24 -12.81 -17.20
N ASN A 2 -34.89 -12.70 -16.03
CA ASN A 2 -34.37 -12.37 -14.69
C ASN A 2 -33.30 -13.38 -14.19
N ARG A 3 -32.40 -13.06 -13.25
CA ARG A 3 -32.58 -12.94 -11.77
C ARG A 3 -31.26 -12.38 -11.15
N THR A 4 -31.20 -11.26 -10.42
CA THR A 4 -31.54 -10.96 -9.00
C THR A 4 -30.67 -11.62 -7.92
N SER A 5 -30.18 -10.77 -6.99
CA SER A 5 -29.75 -10.99 -5.59
C SER A 5 -28.27 -11.35 -5.36
N SER A 6 -27.54 -10.82 -4.36
CA SER A 6 -27.88 -10.00 -3.21
C SER A 6 -26.63 -9.29 -2.64
N LEU A 7 -26.80 -8.00 -2.34
CA LEU A 7 -26.29 -7.16 -1.24
C LEU A 7 -25.25 -7.80 -0.28
N PHE A 8 -24.21 -7.06 0.15
CA PHE A 8 -23.96 -6.75 1.57
C PHE A 8 -22.96 -5.56 1.76
N PHE A 9 -23.52 -4.40 2.14
CA PHE A 9 -23.03 -3.39 3.09
C PHE A 9 -21.59 -2.86 2.99
N ALA A 10 -21.42 -1.80 2.18
CA ALA A 10 -20.49 -0.74 2.54
C ALA A 10 -21.15 0.14 3.61
N GLY A 11 -20.60 0.13 4.82
CA GLY A 11 -21.04 0.95 5.94
C GLY A 11 -20.88 2.44 5.64
N LEU A 12 -21.96 3.02 5.11
CA LEU A 12 -22.25 4.45 5.11
C LEU A 12 -22.45 4.91 6.56
N LEU A 13 -21.49 5.67 7.09
CA LEU A 13 -21.78 6.59 8.19
C LEU A 13 -21.79 8.00 7.64
N SER A 14 -22.92 8.34 7.02
CA SER A 14 -23.34 9.73 6.88
C SER A 14 -23.88 10.21 8.23
N LEU A 15 -23.36 11.32 8.75
CA LEU A 15 -24.20 12.22 9.53
C LEU A 15 -23.71 13.66 9.35
N GLY A 16 -24.35 14.34 8.40
CA GLY A 16 -24.40 15.79 8.39
C GLY A 16 -25.45 16.26 9.40
N ALA A 17 -25.04 17.17 10.27
CA ALA A 17 -25.94 18.10 10.93
C ALA A 17 -25.26 19.47 10.86
N ILE A 18 -25.64 20.26 9.85
CA ILE A 18 -25.23 21.64 9.68
C ILE A 18 -26.15 22.45 10.59
N ALA A 19 -25.72 22.70 11.83
CA ALA A 19 -26.35 23.70 12.66
C ALA A 19 -25.68 25.04 12.33
N ALA A 20 -26.43 25.91 11.65
CA ALA A 20 -26.07 27.29 11.45
C ALA A 20 -25.75 27.96 12.79
N HIS A 21 -24.51 28.41 12.98
CA HIS A 21 -24.20 29.51 13.89
C HIS A 21 -23.42 30.54 13.08
N ALA A 22 -24.10 31.66 12.85
CA ALA A 22 -23.49 32.89 12.38
C ALA A 22 -22.53 33.36 13.48
N GLU A 23 -21.23 33.40 13.19
CA GLU A 23 -20.28 34.18 13.97
C GLU A 23 -19.26 34.75 13.00
N SER A 24 -19.14 36.07 13.02
CA SER A 24 -18.30 36.88 12.16
C SER A 24 -16.83 36.43 12.16
N PRO A 25 -16.15 36.36 10.99
CA PRO A 25 -14.73 36.04 10.94
C PRO A 25 -13.91 37.22 11.47
N ASP A 26 -13.37 37.06 12.68
CA ASP A 26 -12.35 37.94 13.26
C ASP A 26 -10.98 37.55 12.65
N PRO A 27 -10.24 38.44 11.93
CA PRO A 27 -9.05 38.07 11.15
C PRO A 27 -7.77 37.81 11.98
N SER A 28 -7.88 37.57 13.28
CA SER A 28 -6.77 37.40 14.22
C SER A 28 -6.44 35.92 14.53
N GLY A 29 -6.62 35.02 13.56
CA GLY A 29 -6.56 33.55 13.77
C GLY A 29 -5.54 32.79 12.92
N GLN A 30 -4.43 33.43 12.51
CA GLN A 30 -3.52 32.94 11.47
C GLN A 30 -2.65 31.70 11.82
N PHE A 31 -3.00 30.93 12.86
CA PHE A 31 -2.29 29.68 13.23
C PHE A 31 -3.20 28.47 13.47
N ALA A 32 -4.50 28.54 13.17
CA ALA A 32 -5.39 27.40 13.35
C ALA A 32 -5.69 26.69 12.02
N ALA A 33 -5.28 25.42 11.97
CA ALA A 33 -5.80 24.35 11.13
C ALA A 33 -5.20 24.13 9.73
N HIS A 34 -3.95 23.65 9.71
CA HIS A 34 -3.64 22.51 8.84
C HIS A 34 -4.08 21.19 9.50
N VAL A 35 -5.33 21.06 9.96
CA VAL A 35 -5.84 19.76 10.44
C VAL A 35 -6.98 19.34 9.52
N ASN A 36 -6.62 19.04 8.27
CA ASN A 36 -7.46 18.25 7.36
C ASN A 36 -7.15 16.75 7.46
N SER A 37 -6.62 16.29 8.60
CA SER A 37 -6.58 14.87 8.92
C SER A 37 -7.78 14.61 9.82
N GLY A 38 -8.79 13.90 9.32
CA GLY A 38 -9.99 13.49 10.07
C GLY A 38 -9.70 12.53 11.23
N ILE A 39 -8.51 12.59 11.83
CA ILE A 39 -8.09 11.77 12.96
C ILE A 39 -8.22 12.57 14.25
N SER A 40 -8.84 11.97 15.27
CA SER A 40 -8.95 12.60 16.59
C SER A 40 -7.65 12.45 17.39
N ARG A 41 -7.42 13.31 18.38
CA ARG A 41 -6.28 13.17 19.31
C ARG A 41 -6.25 11.80 20.00
N ALA A 42 -7.42 11.27 20.35
CA ALA A 42 -7.55 9.95 20.94
C ALA A 42 -7.07 8.84 19.97
N GLN A 43 -7.38 8.97 18.68
CA GLN A 43 -6.90 8.04 17.67
C GLN A 43 -5.38 8.14 17.47
N VAL A 44 -4.80 9.34 17.53
CA VAL A 44 -3.34 9.52 17.48
C VAL A 44 -2.67 8.85 18.68
N GLN A 45 -3.21 9.00 19.89
CA GLN A 45 -2.68 8.35 21.08
C GLN A 45 -2.77 6.82 21.00
N ALA A 46 -3.88 6.29 20.48
CA ALA A 46 -4.04 4.86 20.27
C ALA A 46 -3.01 4.32 19.25
N GLN A 47 -2.78 5.04 18.15
CA GLN A 47 -1.76 4.67 17.16
C GLN A 47 -0.35 4.70 17.74
N LEU A 48 -0.02 5.71 18.55
CA LEU A 48 1.29 5.79 19.20
C LEU A 48 1.52 4.62 20.16
N GLN A 49 0.52 4.30 20.99
CA GLN A 49 0.60 3.14 21.89
C GLN A 49 0.73 1.82 21.12
N GLN A 50 0.03 1.69 19.99
CA GLN A 50 0.15 0.52 19.11
C GLN A 50 1.58 0.39 18.57
N ALA A 51 2.16 1.47 18.03
CA ALA A 51 3.50 1.48 17.46
C ALA A 51 4.59 1.15 18.50
N GLN A 52 4.44 1.66 19.73
CA GLN A 52 5.31 1.32 20.85
C GLN A 52 5.23 -0.16 21.22
N ARG A 53 4.01 -0.74 21.23
CA ARG A 53 3.80 -2.16 21.55
C ARG A 53 4.32 -3.10 20.47
N SER A 54 4.19 -2.72 19.20
CA SER A 54 4.66 -3.52 18.07
C SER A 54 6.14 -3.32 17.75
N GLY A 55 6.77 -2.27 18.30
CA GLY A 55 8.14 -1.89 17.95
C GLY A 55 8.26 -1.30 16.54
N ASP A 56 7.17 -0.74 16.01
CA ASP A 56 7.14 0.00 14.74
C ASP A 56 7.67 1.45 14.92
N MET A 57 8.24 1.77 16.08
CA MET A 57 8.98 3.02 16.33
C MET A 57 10.34 2.95 15.64
N LEU A 58 10.83 4.09 15.14
CA LEU A 58 12.20 4.18 14.61
C LEU A 58 13.20 3.93 15.75
N ALA A 59 14.16 3.03 15.50
CA ALA A 59 15.28 2.81 16.39
C ALA A 59 16.18 4.06 16.42
N ALA A 60 16.89 4.25 17.53
CA ALA A 60 17.85 5.35 17.63
C ALA A 60 18.97 5.22 16.58
N GLY A 61 19.40 6.36 16.02
CA GLY A 61 20.45 6.45 15.00
C GLY A 61 19.91 6.55 13.57
N ASP A 62 20.82 6.51 12.59
CA ASP A 62 20.52 6.85 11.18
C ASP A 62 20.21 5.62 10.30
N SER A 63 19.90 4.47 10.91
CA SER A 63 19.65 3.22 10.18
C SER A 63 18.32 3.20 9.42
N GLY A 64 17.36 4.05 9.82
CA GLY A 64 15.99 4.01 9.32
C GLY A 64 15.23 2.72 9.68
N LEU A 65 15.80 1.89 10.55
CA LEU A 65 15.19 0.66 11.01
C LEU A 65 14.24 0.92 12.17
N THR A 66 13.25 0.04 12.34
CA THR A 66 12.38 0.06 13.51
C THR A 66 12.98 -0.74 14.68
N GLU A 67 12.53 -0.48 15.89
CA GLU A 67 12.99 -1.19 17.08
C GLU A 67 12.76 -2.71 16.98
N ALA A 68 11.64 -3.14 16.41
CA ALA A 68 11.34 -4.55 16.16
C ALA A 68 12.27 -5.21 15.12
N GLN A 69 12.87 -4.43 14.22
CA GLN A 69 13.87 -4.93 13.27
C GLN A 69 15.24 -5.09 13.92
N VAL A 70 15.61 -4.18 14.83
CA VAL A 70 16.90 -4.21 15.53
C VAL A 70 16.90 -5.23 16.67
N ASN A 71 15.81 -5.34 17.42
CA ASN A 71 15.65 -6.28 18.52
C ASN A 71 14.32 -7.05 18.44
N PRO A 72 14.19 -8.01 17.51
CA PRO A 72 12.94 -8.74 17.28
C PRO A 72 12.48 -9.57 18.48
N PHE A 73 13.38 -9.95 19.38
CA PHE A 73 13.04 -10.74 20.57
C PHE A 73 12.35 -9.92 21.67
N ALA A 74 12.41 -8.59 21.62
CA ALA A 74 11.77 -7.70 22.59
C ALA A 74 10.30 -7.37 22.26
N TYR A 75 9.83 -7.73 21.06
CA TYR A 75 8.49 -7.39 20.58
C TYR A 75 7.69 -8.65 20.20
N PRO A 76 6.34 -8.57 20.19
CA PRO A 76 5.51 -9.67 19.75
C PRO A 76 5.82 -10.07 18.30
N ALA A 77 5.82 -11.38 18.03
CA ALA A 77 5.99 -11.87 16.66
C ALA A 77 4.88 -11.31 15.76
N ARG A 78 5.27 -10.65 14.67
CA ARG A 78 4.32 -10.14 13.68
C ARG A 78 3.61 -11.32 13.01
N THR A 79 2.30 -11.22 12.88
CA THR A 79 1.52 -12.12 12.05
C THR A 79 1.96 -11.95 10.60
N VAL A 80 2.67 -12.93 10.07
CA VAL A 80 2.99 -12.97 8.64
C VAL A 80 1.68 -13.28 7.92
N VAL A 81 1.08 -12.25 7.32
CA VAL A 81 -0.05 -12.45 6.38
C VAL A 81 0.46 -13.38 5.29
N ALA A 82 -0.32 -14.43 5.00
CA ALA A 82 0.07 -15.51 4.08
C ALA A 82 0.69 -14.93 2.80
N SER A 83 2.00 -15.10 2.67
CA SER A 83 2.77 -14.74 1.49
C SER A 83 2.99 -15.98 0.64
N LYS A 84 3.21 -15.80 -0.67
CA LYS A 84 3.53 -16.91 -1.58
C LYS A 84 4.68 -17.74 -1.00
N SER A 85 4.55 -19.06 -1.06
CA SER A 85 5.63 -19.95 -0.62
C SER A 85 6.87 -19.75 -1.49
N ARG A 86 8.05 -20.15 -0.98
CA ARG A 86 9.29 -20.07 -1.76
C ARG A 86 9.21 -20.89 -3.04
N GLU A 87 8.50 -22.02 -2.99
CA GLU A 87 8.24 -22.89 -4.15
C GLU A 87 7.34 -22.20 -5.17
N GLN A 88 6.28 -21.52 -4.73
CA GLN A 88 5.40 -20.75 -5.61
C GLN A 88 6.16 -19.61 -6.30
N VAL A 89 6.95 -18.84 -5.54
CA VAL A 89 7.79 -17.78 -6.11
C VAL A 89 8.76 -18.36 -7.14
N ARG A 90 9.43 -19.47 -6.83
CA ARG A 90 10.35 -20.12 -7.78
C ARG A 90 9.64 -20.58 -9.05
N ALA A 91 8.45 -21.17 -8.92
CA ALA A 91 7.67 -21.61 -10.06
C ALA A 91 7.29 -20.42 -10.97
N GLU A 92 6.83 -19.32 -10.39
CA GLU A 92 6.49 -18.09 -11.14
C GLU A 92 7.71 -17.46 -11.80
N THR A 93 8.85 -17.41 -11.12
CA THR A 93 10.10 -16.88 -11.71
C THR A 93 10.54 -17.73 -12.91
N LEU A 94 10.50 -19.06 -12.80
CA LEU A 94 10.83 -19.94 -13.92
C LEU A 94 9.86 -19.79 -15.09
N GLN A 95 8.57 -19.55 -14.81
CA GLN A 95 7.59 -19.24 -15.85
C GLN A 95 7.93 -17.93 -16.55
N ALA A 96 8.23 -16.86 -15.81
CA ALA A 96 8.61 -15.57 -16.38
C ALA A 96 9.87 -15.67 -17.27
N VAL A 97 10.88 -16.44 -16.84
CA VAL A 97 12.09 -16.70 -17.64
C VAL A 97 11.76 -17.47 -18.92
N ARG A 98 11.01 -18.57 -18.83
CA ARG A 98 10.61 -19.37 -20.00
C ARG A 98 9.82 -18.56 -21.01
N ASN A 99 8.99 -17.66 -20.50
CA ASN A 99 8.14 -16.81 -21.30
C ASN A 99 8.92 -15.64 -21.91
N GLY A 100 10.03 -15.21 -21.32
CA GLY A 100 10.73 -13.97 -21.70
C GLY A 100 10.03 -12.71 -21.15
N ASP A 101 9.32 -12.84 -20.01
CA ASP A 101 8.72 -11.72 -19.26
C ASP A 101 9.73 -11.03 -18.33
N VAL A 102 10.99 -11.47 -18.35
CA VAL A 102 12.07 -10.87 -17.59
C VAL A 102 12.49 -9.57 -18.27
N LEU A 103 12.68 -8.52 -17.48
CA LEU A 103 13.19 -7.24 -17.97
C LEU A 103 14.67 -7.37 -18.35
N LEU A 104 15.03 -6.81 -19.49
CA LEU A 104 16.42 -6.61 -19.87
C LEU A 104 17.08 -5.57 -18.96
N ALA A 105 18.34 -5.79 -18.66
CA ALA A 105 19.16 -4.79 -18.00
C ALA A 105 19.35 -3.57 -18.93
N GLY A 106 19.08 -2.37 -18.41
CA GLY A 106 19.21 -1.11 -19.15
C GLY A 106 17.98 -0.21 -19.01
N GLU A 107 17.99 0.93 -19.70
CA GLU A 107 16.95 1.97 -19.53
C GLU A 107 15.72 1.80 -20.42
N LEU A 108 15.76 0.83 -21.36
CA LEU A 108 14.71 0.68 -22.36
C LEU A 108 13.41 0.09 -21.78
N GLY A 109 13.44 -0.49 -20.58
CA GLY A 109 12.27 -1.08 -19.93
C GLY A 109 11.64 -2.25 -20.73
N LEU A 110 12.41 -2.85 -21.64
CA LEU A 110 11.94 -3.93 -22.51
C LEU A 110 12.08 -5.28 -21.82
N THR A 111 11.13 -6.18 -22.05
CA THR A 111 11.30 -7.59 -21.69
C THR A 111 12.11 -8.34 -22.74
N GLU A 112 12.72 -9.47 -22.36
CA GLU A 112 13.48 -10.32 -23.28
C GLU A 112 12.67 -10.72 -24.51
N ARG A 113 11.36 -11.01 -24.34
CA ARG A 113 10.47 -11.30 -25.47
C ARG A 113 10.30 -10.11 -26.40
N GLN A 114 10.20 -8.90 -25.88
CA GLN A 114 10.04 -7.70 -26.70
C GLN A 114 11.30 -7.43 -27.54
N ALA A 115 12.48 -7.68 -26.99
CA ALA A 115 13.74 -7.50 -27.71
C ALA A 115 14.08 -8.66 -28.66
N PHE A 116 13.72 -9.90 -28.30
CA PHE A 116 14.06 -11.11 -29.05
C PHE A 116 12.83 -11.99 -29.29
N PRO A 117 11.79 -11.50 -29.99
CA PRO A 117 10.53 -12.22 -30.16
C PRO A 117 10.68 -13.58 -30.85
N GLN A 118 11.69 -13.74 -31.71
CA GLN A 118 12.01 -15.00 -32.39
C GLN A 118 12.49 -16.11 -31.44
N SER A 119 12.97 -15.76 -30.25
CA SER A 119 13.49 -16.72 -29.27
C SER A 119 12.41 -17.31 -28.36
N PHE A 120 11.19 -16.77 -28.41
CA PHE A 120 10.10 -17.16 -27.53
C PHE A 120 8.86 -17.54 -28.35
N ALA A 121 8.11 -18.52 -27.87
CA ALA A 121 6.84 -18.89 -28.50
C ALA A 121 5.85 -17.72 -28.43
N PRO A 122 5.00 -17.51 -29.45
CA PRO A 122 3.94 -16.52 -29.39
C PRO A 122 2.98 -16.90 -28.26
N HIS A 123 2.98 -16.10 -27.18
CA HIS A 123 1.99 -16.22 -26.11
C HIS A 123 1.12 -14.97 -26.13
N ASN A 124 -0.18 -15.17 -25.93
CA ASN A 124 -1.15 -14.09 -25.87
C ASN A 124 -0.99 -13.35 -24.53
N GLN A 125 -0.42 -12.14 -24.57
CA GLN A 125 -0.26 -11.26 -23.41
C GLN A 125 -1.61 -10.67 -22.99
N ALA A 126 -2.40 -11.45 -22.26
CA ALA A 126 -3.59 -10.94 -21.58
C ALA A 126 -3.28 -10.63 -20.11
N ALA A 127 -2.40 -9.64 -19.87
CA ALA A 127 -2.45 -8.75 -18.69
C ALA A 127 -1.25 -7.80 -18.72
N PRO A 128 -1.44 -6.47 -18.70
CA PRO A 128 -0.35 -5.56 -18.40
C PRO A 128 0.12 -5.82 -16.97
N VAL A 129 1.42 -6.09 -16.80
CA VAL A 129 2.08 -6.03 -15.50
C VAL A 129 2.02 -4.57 -15.07
N ARG A 130 1.01 -4.23 -14.25
CA ARG A 130 0.87 -2.88 -13.69
C ARG A 130 2.02 -2.65 -12.72
N TYR A 131 3.13 -2.13 -13.23
CA TYR A 131 4.12 -1.47 -12.40
C TYR A 131 3.44 -0.24 -11.78
N LEU A 132 3.26 -0.28 -10.46
CA LEU A 132 2.84 0.87 -9.66
C LEU A 132 3.98 1.89 -9.64
N ALA A 133 4.01 2.75 -10.65
CA ALA A 133 4.72 4.02 -10.61
C ALA A 133 3.65 5.12 -10.68
N GLY A 134 3.45 5.84 -9.57
CA GLY A 134 2.54 6.98 -9.53
C GLY A 134 3.07 8.13 -10.37
N LEU A 135 2.17 8.82 -11.10
CA LEU A 135 2.35 10.18 -11.60
C LEU A 135 1.00 10.74 -12.10
N GLN A 136 0.46 11.66 -11.30
CA GLN A 136 -0.15 12.95 -11.67
C GLN A 136 -1.08 13.01 -12.90
N HIS A 137 -2.37 13.29 -12.66
CA HIS A 137 -3.03 14.57 -12.92
C HIS A 137 -4.39 14.64 -12.22
#